data_AF-A0A352WQ55-F1
#
_entry.id   AF-A0A352WQ55-F1
#
_cell.length_a   1.000
_cell.length_b   1.000
_cell.length_c   1.000
_cell.angle_alpha   90.00
_cell.angle_beta   90.00
_cell.angle_gamma   90.00
#
_symmetry.space_group_name_H-M   'P 1'
#
loop_
_entity.id
_entity.type
_entity.pdbx_description
1 polymer ?
#
loop_
_entity_poly.entity_id
_entity_poly.type
_entity_poly.pdbx_seq_one_letter_code
_entity_poly.pdbx_strand_id
1 'polypeptide(L)' 'DQTVGAGQWMCWLTADHGAATVPSLAQDAGIPVDYWQPGNLIDDAKADLAATYGEGEWVLNYS' A
#
# COMPACT_ATOMS: atom_id res chain seq x y z
N ASP A 1 19.40 -29.62 -22.38
CA ASP A 1 18.89 -30.29 -23.61
C ASP A 1 18.51 -31.75 -23.45
N GLN A 2 19.18 -32.58 -22.65
CA GLN A 2 18.97 -34.03 -22.73
C GLN A 2 17.68 -34.56 -22.06
N THR A 3 16.98 -33.77 -21.25
CA THR A 3 15.72 -34.17 -20.59
C THR A 3 14.46 -33.49 -21.14
N VAL A 4 14.59 -32.28 -21.70
CA VAL A 4 13.47 -31.49 -22.25
C VAL A 4 13.70 -31.00 -23.69
N GLY A 5 14.93 -30.98 -24.21
CA GLY A 5 15.26 -30.51 -25.58
C GLY A 5 15.90 -29.12 -25.65
N ALA A 6 16.65 -28.86 -26.72
CA ALA A 6 17.24 -27.56 -27.01
C ALA A 6 16.17 -26.48 -27.20
N GLY A 7 16.32 -25.35 -26.50
CA GLY A 7 15.37 -24.23 -26.58
C GLY A 7 14.04 -24.47 -25.85
N GLN A 8 13.90 -25.55 -25.08
CA GLN A 8 12.71 -25.78 -24.27
C GLN A 8 12.88 -25.12 -22.89
N TRP A 9 12.32 -23.91 -22.76
CA TRP A 9 12.26 -23.17 -21.50
C TRP A 9 10.83 -22.70 -21.22
N MET A 10 10.53 -22.52 -19.95
CA MET A 10 9.29 -21.91 -19.48
C MET A 10 9.67 -20.76 -18.54
N CYS A 11 9.21 -19.56 -18.85
CA CYS A 11 9.37 -18.40 -18.00
C CYS A 11 8.00 -17.97 -17.49
N TRP A 12 7.96 -17.63 -16.20
CA TRP A 12 6.81 -16.98 -15.59
C TRP A 12 7.27 -15.61 -15.12
N LEU A 13 6.62 -14.59 -15.68
CA LEU A 13 6.82 -13.21 -15.30
C LEU A 13 5.57 -12.76 -14.53
N THR A 14 5.79 -12.15 -13.37
CA THR A 14 4.73 -11.53 -12.57
C THR A 14 5.20 -10.17 -12.06
N ALA A 15 4.26 -9.39 -11.55
CA ALA A 15 4.55 -8.23 -10.72
C ALA A 15 4.10 -8.53 -9.28
N ASP A 16 4.75 -7.92 -8.31
CA ASP A 16 4.40 -7.94 -6.89
C ASP A 16 3.30 -6.92 -6.55
N HIS A 17 3.17 -5.85 -7.36
CA HIS A 17 2.10 -4.88 -7.26
C HIS A 17 1.82 -4.17 -8.60
N GLY A 18 0.67 -3.48 -8.67
CA GLY A 18 0.37 -2.48 -9.69
C GLY A 18 0.66 -1.07 -9.20
N ALA A 19 0.24 -0.05 -9.95
CA ALA A 19 0.34 1.34 -9.52
C ALA A 19 -0.98 2.08 -9.81
N ALA A 20 -1.34 2.99 -8.90
CA ALA A 20 -2.41 3.96 -9.15
C ALA A 20 -1.87 5.13 -9.98
N THR A 21 -2.70 5.70 -10.84
CA THR A 21 -2.38 6.95 -11.56
C THR A 21 -2.35 8.13 -10.57
N VAL A 22 -1.61 9.18 -10.93
CA VAL A 22 -1.67 10.44 -10.16
C VAL A 22 -3.12 10.94 -10.09
N PRO A 23 -3.60 11.39 -8.91
CA PRO A 23 -5.01 11.74 -8.74
C PRO A 23 -5.55 12.74 -9.76
N SER A 24 -4.77 13.78 -10.12
CA SER A 24 -5.20 14.79 -11.10
C SER A 24 -5.58 14.20 -12.45
N LEU A 25 -4.77 13.27 -12.98
CA LEU A 25 -5.05 12.61 -14.26
C LEU A 25 -6.33 11.76 -14.21
N ALA A 26 -6.58 11.08 -13.10
CA ALA A 26 -7.78 10.27 -12.94
C ALA A 26 -9.03 11.14 -12.74
N GLN A 27 -8.92 12.29 -12.06
CA GLN A 27 -10.00 13.27 -11.95
C GLN A 27 -10.38 13.85 -13.31
N ASP A 28 -9.40 14.18 -14.16
CA ASP A 28 -9.64 14.66 -15.52
C ASP A 28 -10.41 13.63 -16.37
N ALA A 29 -10.23 12.34 -16.07
CA ALA A 29 -10.96 11.23 -16.70
C ALA A 29 -12.32 10.92 -16.03
N GLY A 30 -12.75 11.70 -15.03
CA GLY A 30 -14.00 11.49 -14.30
C GLY A 30 -13.99 10.28 -13.34
N ILE A 31 -12.80 9.79 -12.98
CA ILE A 31 -12.64 8.65 -12.06
C ILE A 31 -12.66 9.19 -10.61
N PRO A 32 -13.44 8.58 -9.69
CA PRO A 32 -13.43 8.95 -8.29
C PRO A 32 -12.06 8.71 -7.66
N VAL A 33 -11.36 9.79 -7.28
CA VAL A 33 -10.03 9.73 -6.64
C VAL A 33 -9.76 11.04 -5.89
N ASP A 34 -8.92 10.96 -4.87
CA ASP A 34 -8.35 12.12 -4.18
C ASP A 34 -6.99 11.77 -3.54
N TYR A 35 -6.31 12.77 -2.98
CA TYR A 35 -5.14 12.59 -2.13
C TYR A 35 -5.54 12.20 -0.71
N TRP A 36 -4.83 11.21 -0.16
CA TRP A 36 -4.95 10.90 1.27
C TRP A 36 -4.38 12.05 2.11
N GLN A 37 -5.25 12.68 2.91
CA GLN A 37 -4.89 13.74 3.85
C GLN A 37 -5.15 13.25 5.27
N PRO A 38 -4.15 12.64 5.94
CA PRO A 38 -4.38 11.97 7.22
C PRO A 38 -4.70 12.94 8.37
N GLY A 39 -4.52 14.25 8.20
CA GLY A 39 -4.73 15.22 9.28
C GLY A 39 -3.95 14.80 10.55
N ASN A 40 -4.67 14.72 11.67
CA ASN A 40 -4.14 14.31 12.97
C ASN A 40 -4.37 12.82 13.28
N LEU A 41 -4.57 11.96 12.27
CA LEU A 41 -4.98 10.56 12.45
C LEU A 41 -4.12 9.76 13.45
N ILE A 42 -2.81 9.99 13.50
CA ILE A 42 -1.95 9.28 14.46
C ILE A 42 -2.28 9.69 15.90
N ASP A 43 -2.55 10.96 16.15
CA ASP A 43 -2.86 11.46 17.48
C ASP A 43 -4.28 11.04 17.90
N ASP A 44 -5.24 11.11 16.98
CA ASP A 44 -6.61 10.63 17.21
C ASP A 44 -6.61 9.12 17.52
N ALA A 45 -5.86 8.33 16.75
CA ALA A 45 -5.72 6.89 17.00
C ALA A 45 -5.09 6.59 18.37
N LYS A 46 -4.07 7.35 18.78
CA LYS A 46 -3.47 7.20 20.11
C LYS A 46 -4.45 7.57 21.22
N ALA A 47 -5.21 8.65 21.04
CA ALA A 47 -6.20 9.11 22.01
C ALA A 47 -7.32 8.07 22.20
N ASP A 48 -7.83 7.50 21.11
CA ASP A 48 -8.86 6.45 21.16
C ASP A 48 -8.37 5.17 21.84
N LEU A 49 -7.13 4.76 21.54
CA LEU A 49 -6.51 3.60 22.17
C LEU A 49 -6.26 3.83 23.66
N ALA A 50 -5.82 5.02 24.05
CA ALA A 50 -5.64 5.39 25.46
C ALA A 50 -6.98 5.43 26.21
N ALA A 51 -8.02 6.00 25.62
CA ALA A 51 -9.36 6.04 26.20
C ALA A 51 -9.96 4.64 26.39
N THR A 52 -9.65 3.70 25.49
CA THR A 52 -10.22 2.34 25.51
C THR A 52 -9.43 1.39 26.40
N TYR A 53 -8.10 1.47 26.38
CA TYR A 53 -7.21 0.46 26.95
C TYR A 53 -6.25 1.00 28.02
N GLY A 54 -6.28 2.30 28.31
CA GLY A 54 -5.36 2.97 29.21
C GLY A 54 -4.08 3.47 28.52
N GLU A 55 -3.26 4.21 29.25
CA GLU A 55 -2.01 4.78 28.74
C GLU A 55 -1.05 3.68 28.24
N GLY A 56 -0.44 3.89 27.07
CA GLY A 56 0.46 2.91 26.46
C GLY A 56 1.19 3.44 25.23
N GLU A 57 2.27 2.75 24.85
CA GLU A 57 3.00 3.03 23.60
C GLU A 57 2.26 2.40 22.41
N TRP A 58 1.19 3.06 21.98
CA TRP A 58 0.26 2.52 20.98
C TRP A 58 0.77 2.57 19.54
N VAL A 59 1.68 3.49 19.23
CA VAL A 59 2.27 3.64 17.90
C VAL A 59 3.78 3.67 18.04
N LEU A 60 4.42 2.61 17.54
CA LEU A 60 5.87 2.47 17.54
C LEU A 60 6.47 3.33 16.43
N ASN A 61 7.49 4.11 16.77
CA ASN A 61 8.21 4.95 15.81
C ASN A 61 9.59 4.35 15.56
N TYR A 62 9.88 4.05 14.30
CA TYR A 62 11.17 3.55 13.84
C TYR A 62 11.75 4.50 12.79
N SER A 63 13.05 4.76 12.88
CA SER A 63 13.82 5.64 11.97
C SER A 63 14.86 4.86 11.17
#